data_AF-A0A925MPK9-F1
#
_entry.id   AF-A0A925MPK9-F1
#
_cell.length_a   1.000
_cell.length_b   1.000
_cell.length_c   1.000
_cell.angle_alpha   90.00
_cell.angle_beta   90.00
_cell.angle_gamma   90.00
#
_symmetry.space_group_name_H-M   'P 1'
#
loop_
_entity.id
_entity.type
_entity.pdbx_description
1 polymer ?
#
loop_
_entity_poly.entity_id
_entity_poly.type
_entity_poly.pdbx_seq_one_letter_code
_entity_poly.pdbx_strand_id
1 'polypeptide(L)'
;MGNRLSKIYTRTGDDGTTGLGDGTRVNKEHARVEAYGTVDEANSAIGMVLAIANIPESIRQLLNEVQHDLLDLGGELATPGMQLIKGEHTLRIEQAIDQFNADLPALKEFILPSGGPATSACHLARTITRRAERRVWMLTRIDAVSPEVPRYLNRLSDLLFVLARVLARHENGSEVLWQRERG
;
A
#
# COMPACT_ATOMS: atom_id res chain seq x y z
N MET A 1 -19.72 18.65 16.60
CA MET A 1 -18.53 17.90 16.19
C MET A 1 -17.39 18.90 16.06
N GLY A 2 -16.37 18.83 16.91
CA GLY A 2 -15.21 19.72 16.79
C GLY A 2 -14.47 19.40 15.50
N ASN A 3 -14.10 20.42 14.72
CA ASN A 3 -13.31 20.22 13.51
C ASN A 3 -12.00 19.51 13.88
N ARG A 4 -11.83 18.27 13.42
CA ARG A 4 -10.69 17.40 13.74
C ARG A 4 -9.35 18.00 13.27
N LEU A 5 -9.39 18.94 12.32
CA LEU A 5 -8.25 19.69 11.78
C LEU A 5 -8.68 21.14 11.50
N SER A 6 -8.38 22.09 12.40
CA SER A 6 -8.68 23.52 12.21
C SER A 6 -7.47 24.35 11.74
N LYS A 7 -6.25 23.92 12.09
CA LYS A 7 -4.98 24.42 11.57
C LYS A 7 -4.05 23.23 11.33
N ILE A 8 -3.46 23.16 10.13
CA ILE A 8 -2.59 22.04 9.74
C ILE A 8 -1.16 22.20 10.28
N TYR A 9 -0.58 23.41 10.20
CA TYR A 9 0.74 23.66 10.76
C TYR A 9 0.64 24.08 12.24
N THR A 10 1.33 23.37 13.13
CA THR A 10 1.36 23.65 14.57
C THR A 10 2.74 24.11 15.06
N ARG A 11 3.80 23.90 14.26
CA ARG A 11 5.22 24.09 14.62
C ARG A 11 5.73 23.23 15.78
N THR A 12 4.89 22.35 16.33
CA THR A 12 5.26 21.46 17.44
C THR A 12 6.22 20.34 17.03
N GLY A 13 6.62 20.26 15.77
CA GLY A 13 7.63 19.30 15.30
C GLY A 13 8.84 19.96 14.64
N ASP A 14 9.02 21.28 14.82
CA ASP A 14 10.15 22.03 14.27
C ASP A 14 11.47 21.67 14.97
N ASP A 15 11.39 21.07 16.16
CA ASP A 15 12.53 20.50 16.90
C ASP A 15 12.94 19.09 16.41
N GLY A 16 12.31 18.59 15.34
CA GLY A 16 12.59 17.25 14.80
C GLY A 16 11.82 16.11 15.48
N THR A 17 10.92 16.41 16.41
CA THR A 17 10.09 15.39 17.08
C THR A 17 8.64 15.41 16.61
N THR A 18 7.88 14.36 16.91
CA THR A 18 6.44 14.23 16.59
C THR A 18 5.72 13.45 17.68
N GLY A 19 4.40 13.65 17.78
CA GLY A 19 3.54 12.88 18.68
C GLY A 19 3.03 11.58 18.04
N LEU A 20 2.89 10.54 18.85
CA LEU A 20 2.15 9.31 18.53
C LEU A 20 0.69 9.42 19.04
N GLY A 21 -0.16 8.48 18.62
CA GLY A 21 -1.58 8.45 18.96
C GLY A 21 -1.88 8.25 20.45
N ASP A 22 -0.92 7.75 21.22
CA ASP A 22 -0.99 7.61 22.69
C ASP A 22 -0.49 8.87 23.44
N GLY A 23 -0.09 9.92 22.71
CA GLY A 23 0.44 11.18 23.25
C GLY A 23 1.94 11.17 23.56
N THR A 24 2.63 10.04 23.39
CA THR A 24 4.09 9.99 23.52
C THR A 24 4.77 10.76 22.38
N ARG A 25 6.00 11.22 22.61
CA ARG A 25 6.79 11.96 21.61
C ARG A 25 8.04 11.18 21.25
N VAL A 26 8.34 11.15 19.95
CA VAL A 26 9.51 10.46 19.39
C VAL A 26 10.18 11.35 18.34
N ASN A 27 11.45 11.07 18.03
CA ASN A 27 12.11 11.71 16.88
C ASN A 27 11.41 11.32 15.58
N LYS A 28 11.38 12.23 14.59
CA LYS A 28 10.77 11.96 13.27
C LYS A 28 11.46 10.83 12.49
N GLU A 29 12.71 10.54 12.81
CA GLU A 29 13.48 9.42 12.26
C GLU A 29 13.21 8.08 12.98
N HIS A 30 12.36 8.06 14.00
CA HIS A 30 12.02 6.84 14.73
C HIS A 30 11.38 5.80 13.80
N ALA A 31 11.74 4.52 13.95
CA ALA A 31 11.30 3.45 13.05
C ALA A 31 9.76 3.34 12.93
N ARG A 32 9.03 3.66 13.99
CA ARG A 32 7.56 3.72 13.99
C ARG A 32 7.03 4.81 13.06
N VAL A 33 7.65 5.99 13.07
CA VAL A 33 7.32 7.12 12.20
C VAL A 33 7.62 6.78 10.74
N GLU A 34 8.79 6.19 10.48
CA GLU A 34 9.16 5.71 9.14
C GLU A 34 8.18 4.64 8.63
N ALA A 35 7.70 3.75 9.50
CA ALA A 35 6.76 2.70 9.13
C ALA A 35 5.39 3.25 8.70
N TYR A 36 4.71 4.00 9.56
CA TYR A 36 3.39 4.55 9.18
C TYR A 36 3.50 5.65 8.11
N GLY A 37 4.61 6.38 8.06
CA GLY A 37 4.87 7.37 6.99
C GLY A 37 5.05 6.70 5.63
N THR A 38 5.71 5.54 5.58
CA THR A 38 5.82 4.77 4.32
C THR A 38 4.49 4.12 3.93
N VAL A 39 3.63 3.77 4.90
CA VAL A 39 2.25 3.31 4.64
C VAL A 39 1.42 4.43 4.01
N ASP A 40 1.54 5.66 4.51
CA ASP A 40 0.90 6.83 3.92
C ASP A 40 1.39 7.10 2.48
N GLU A 41 2.68 6.90 2.23
CA GLU A 41 3.23 6.98 0.87
C GLU A 41 2.66 5.89 -0.06
N ALA A 42 2.50 4.65 0.44
CA ALA A 42 1.85 3.58 -0.31
C ALA A 42 0.38 3.92 -0.62
N ASN A 43 -0.33 4.49 0.36
CA ASN A 43 -1.72 4.91 0.21
C ASN A 43 -1.85 6.03 -0.84
N SER A 44 -0.95 7.01 -0.80
CA SER A 44 -0.87 8.09 -1.78
C SER A 44 -0.56 7.58 -3.18
N ALA A 45 0.33 6.59 -3.31
CA ALA A 45 0.65 5.96 -4.59
C ALA A 45 -0.55 5.20 -5.18
N ILE A 46 -1.39 4.56 -4.35
CA ILE A 46 -2.66 3.98 -4.79
C ILE A 46 -3.63 5.07 -5.27
N GLY A 47 -3.66 6.22 -4.59
CA GLY A 47 -4.41 7.40 -5.03
C GLY A 47 -4.03 7.86 -6.45
N MET A 48 -2.75 7.75 -6.82
CA MET A 48 -2.30 8.04 -8.19
C MET A 48 -2.86 7.07 -9.23
N VAL A 49 -3.04 5.80 -8.87
CA VAL A 49 -3.72 4.81 -9.75
C VAL A 49 -5.18 5.19 -9.94
N LEU A 50 -5.87 5.54 -8.85
CA LEU A 50 -7.28 5.93 -8.85
C LEU A 50 -7.54 7.21 -9.65
N ALA A 51 -6.56 8.11 -9.74
CA ALA A 51 -6.64 9.33 -10.53
C ALA A 51 -6.58 9.09 -12.05
N ILE A 52 -6.16 7.91 -12.51
CA ILE A 52 -6.14 7.59 -13.93
C ILE A 52 -7.57 7.36 -14.44
N ALA A 53 -7.88 8.00 -15.58
CA ALA A 53 -9.17 7.87 -16.24
C ALA A 53 -9.38 6.44 -16.77
N ASN A 54 -10.64 6.01 -16.82
CA ASN A 54 -11.06 4.75 -17.43
C ASN A 54 -10.43 3.47 -16.83
N ILE A 55 -9.93 3.49 -15.59
CA ILE A 55 -9.65 2.22 -14.90
C ILE A 55 -10.96 1.44 -14.65
N PRO A 56 -10.95 0.10 -14.69
CA PRO A 56 -12.14 -0.71 -14.40
C PRO A 56 -12.77 -0.36 -13.05
N GLU A 57 -14.10 -0.23 -13.02
CA GLU A 57 -14.83 0.19 -11.81
C GLU A 57 -14.64 -0.78 -10.64
N SER A 58 -14.55 -2.08 -10.90
CA SER A 58 -14.23 -3.09 -9.87
C SER A 58 -12.87 -2.86 -9.21
N ILE A 59 -11.85 -2.46 -10.00
CA ILE A 59 -10.53 -2.12 -9.46
C ILE A 59 -10.61 -0.82 -8.66
N ARG A 60 -11.34 0.17 -9.15
CA ARG A 60 -11.54 1.44 -8.44
C ARG A 60 -12.16 1.23 -7.06
N GLN A 61 -13.23 0.43 -6.98
CA GLN A 61 -13.92 0.13 -5.71
C GLN A 61 -12.99 -0.61 -4.75
N LEU A 62 -12.30 -1.65 -5.21
CA LEU A 62 -11.36 -2.40 -4.39
C LEU A 62 -10.21 -1.52 -3.88
N LEU A 63 -9.60 -0.70 -4.73
CA LEU A 63 -8.49 0.16 -4.32
C LEU A 63 -8.96 1.26 -3.35
N ASN A 64 -10.19 1.77 -3.48
CA ASN A 64 -10.76 2.68 -2.48
C ASN A 64 -10.87 2.00 -1.11
N GLU A 65 -11.39 0.77 -1.03
CA GLU A 65 -11.41 0.00 0.23
C GLU A 65 -10.00 -0.17 0.80
N VAL A 66 -9.03 -0.51 -0.05
CA VAL A 66 -7.62 -0.62 0.37
C VAL A 66 -7.09 0.69 0.94
N GLN A 67 -7.46 1.85 0.40
CA GLN A 67 -7.04 3.14 0.97
C GLN A 67 -7.59 3.37 2.38
N HIS A 68 -8.81 2.89 2.67
CA HIS A 68 -9.37 2.90 4.02
C HIS A 68 -8.59 1.96 4.95
N ASP A 69 -8.30 0.74 4.51
CA ASP A 69 -7.50 -0.20 5.30
C ASP A 69 -6.10 0.34 5.61
N LEU A 70 -5.45 1.00 4.64
CA LEU A 70 -4.13 1.60 4.84
C LEU A 70 -4.16 2.79 5.79
N LEU A 71 -5.26 3.54 5.84
CA LEU A 71 -5.44 4.61 6.81
C LEU A 71 -5.58 4.03 8.23
N ASP A 72 -6.37 2.97 8.40
CA ASP A 72 -6.53 2.28 9.67
C ASP A 72 -5.21 1.60 10.10
N LEU A 73 -4.50 0.96 9.17
CA LEU A 73 -3.18 0.36 9.39
C LEU A 73 -2.15 1.41 9.85
N GLY A 74 -2.15 2.58 9.20
CA GLY A 74 -1.31 3.71 9.61
C GLY A 74 -1.66 4.22 11.01
N GLY A 75 -2.96 4.32 11.33
CA GLY A 75 -3.44 4.71 12.65
C GLY A 75 -3.06 3.71 13.76
N GLU A 76 -3.16 2.41 13.46
CA GLU A 76 -2.69 1.33 14.33
C GLU A 76 -1.19 1.44 14.59
N LEU A 77 -0.37 1.61 13.56
CA LEU A 77 1.07 1.78 13.71
C LEU A 77 1.44 3.04 14.49
N ALA A 78 0.68 4.12 14.32
CA ALA A 78 0.89 5.37 15.04
C ALA A 78 0.44 5.32 16.51
N THR A 79 -0.38 4.33 16.91
CA THR A 79 -0.98 4.24 18.24
C THR A 79 -0.59 2.91 18.92
N PRO A 80 0.48 2.88 19.74
CA PRO A 80 0.90 1.66 20.43
C PRO A 80 -0.25 0.96 21.18
N GLY A 81 -0.39 -0.35 20.97
CA GLY A 81 -1.45 -1.17 21.58
C GLY A 81 -2.79 -1.17 20.84
N MET A 82 -2.98 -0.32 19.84
CA MET A 82 -4.16 -0.37 18.96
C MET A 82 -4.07 -1.57 18.02
N GLN A 83 -5.22 -2.17 17.68
CA GLN A 83 -5.34 -3.25 16.70
C GLN A 83 -6.63 -3.06 15.90
N LEU A 84 -6.49 -2.61 14.66
CA LEU A 84 -7.57 -2.39 13.71
C LEU A 84 -7.52 -3.44 12.60
N ILE A 85 -6.32 -3.77 12.12
CA ILE A 85 -6.10 -4.76 11.07
C ILE A 85 -6.23 -6.16 11.66
N LYS A 86 -7.10 -6.94 11.03
CA LYS A 86 -7.46 -8.31 11.42
C LYS A 86 -7.29 -9.27 10.25
N GLY A 87 -7.27 -10.56 10.53
CA GLY A 87 -7.16 -11.61 9.51
C GLY A 87 -8.21 -11.52 8.39
N GLU A 88 -9.41 -11.02 8.69
CA GLU A 88 -10.47 -10.79 7.69
C GLU A 88 -10.06 -9.81 6.57
N HIS A 89 -9.23 -8.81 6.89
CA HIS A 89 -8.72 -7.86 5.90
C HIS A 89 -7.76 -8.56 4.95
N THR A 90 -6.86 -9.40 5.48
CA THR A 90 -5.92 -10.18 4.66
C THR A 90 -6.66 -11.19 3.79
N LEU A 91 -7.68 -11.87 4.34
CA LEU A 91 -8.51 -12.81 3.61
C LEU A 91 -9.23 -12.16 2.43
N ARG A 92 -9.76 -10.93 2.60
CA ARG A 92 -10.39 -10.19 1.50
C ARG A 92 -9.40 -9.88 0.37
N ILE A 93 -8.14 -9.56 0.70
CA ILE A 93 -7.09 -9.36 -0.31
C ILE A 93 -6.77 -10.66 -1.05
N GLU A 94 -6.67 -11.79 -0.35
CA GLU A 94 -6.45 -13.11 -0.95
C GLU A 94 -7.59 -13.48 -1.91
N GLN A 95 -8.84 -13.28 -1.50
CA GLN A 95 -10.01 -13.51 -2.36
C GLN A 95 -10.00 -12.61 -3.61
N ALA A 96 -9.62 -11.35 -3.47
CA ALA A 96 -9.49 -10.44 -4.60
C ALA A 96 -8.35 -10.88 -5.54
N ILE A 97 -7.21 -11.33 -5.01
CA ILE A 97 -6.11 -11.90 -5.80
C ILE A 97 -6.64 -13.05 -6.65
N ASP A 98 -7.32 -14.02 -6.03
CA ASP A 98 -7.87 -15.18 -6.72
C ASP A 98 -8.85 -14.78 -7.82
N GLN A 99 -9.76 -13.84 -7.52
CA GLN A 99 -10.75 -13.34 -8.47
C GLN A 99 -10.10 -12.68 -9.69
N PHE A 100 -9.20 -11.72 -9.49
CA PHE A 100 -8.59 -10.98 -10.60
C PHE A 100 -7.54 -11.81 -11.36
N ASN A 101 -6.96 -12.83 -10.73
CA ASN A 101 -5.98 -13.71 -11.37
C ASN A 101 -6.62 -14.85 -12.18
N ALA A 102 -7.89 -15.19 -11.92
CA ALA A 102 -8.59 -16.29 -12.59
C ALA A 102 -8.61 -16.18 -14.13
N ASP A 103 -8.81 -14.96 -14.65
CA ASP A 103 -8.91 -14.69 -16.09
C ASP A 103 -7.55 -14.33 -16.73
N LEU A 104 -6.48 -14.26 -15.93
CA LEU A 104 -5.15 -13.95 -16.44
C LEU A 104 -4.47 -15.21 -17.00
N PRO A 105 -3.83 -15.13 -18.18
CA PRO A 105 -3.03 -16.25 -18.64
C PRO A 105 -1.84 -16.49 -17.71
N ALA A 106 -1.38 -17.74 -17.63
CA ALA A 106 -0.20 -18.08 -16.85
C ALA A 106 1.02 -17.24 -17.32
N LEU A 107 1.77 -16.71 -16.34
CA LEU A 107 2.94 -15.90 -16.62
C LEU A 107 4.10 -16.81 -17.07
N LYS A 108 4.54 -16.66 -18.32
CA LYS A 108 5.65 -17.45 -18.88
C LYS A 108 7.01 -16.81 -18.72
N GLU A 109 7.05 -15.48 -18.58
CA GLU A 109 8.26 -14.66 -18.47
C GLU A 109 8.04 -13.50 -17.51
N PHE A 110 9.11 -12.89 -17.00
CA PHE A 110 8.99 -11.67 -16.20
C PHE A 110 8.33 -10.54 -17.00
N ILE A 111 7.55 -9.70 -16.31
CA ILE A 111 6.97 -8.49 -16.91
C ILE A 111 7.82 -7.28 -16.57
N LEU A 112 8.00 -6.40 -17.56
CA LEU A 112 8.51 -5.06 -17.32
C LEU A 112 7.40 -4.24 -16.64
N PRO A 113 7.72 -3.42 -15.63
CA PRO A 113 6.74 -2.59 -14.94
C PRO A 113 6.34 -1.38 -15.80
N SER A 114 5.64 -1.65 -16.90
CA SER A 114 5.21 -0.70 -17.92
C SER A 114 4.00 -1.26 -18.68
N GLY A 115 3.57 -0.58 -19.74
CA GLY A 115 2.43 -1.04 -20.55
C GLY A 115 1.15 -0.24 -20.35
N GLY A 116 1.24 0.96 -19.78
CA GLY A 116 0.14 1.92 -19.71
C GLY A 116 0.24 2.81 -18.46
N PRO A 117 -0.44 3.98 -18.42
CA PRO A 117 -0.42 4.88 -17.27
C PRO A 117 -0.86 4.21 -15.96
N ALA A 118 -2.01 3.54 -15.94
CA ALA A 118 -2.53 2.87 -14.74
C ALA A 118 -1.65 1.68 -14.35
N THR A 119 -1.21 0.89 -15.33
CA THR A 119 -0.30 -0.24 -15.12
C THR A 119 1.01 0.19 -14.45
N SER A 120 1.63 1.25 -14.97
CA SER A 120 2.91 1.76 -14.46
C SER A 120 2.75 2.34 -13.06
N ALA A 121 1.68 3.12 -12.82
CA ALA A 121 1.35 3.64 -11.50
C ALA A 121 1.09 2.51 -10.49
N CYS A 122 0.37 1.45 -10.90
CA CYS A 122 0.09 0.29 -10.04
C CYS A 122 1.37 -0.47 -9.67
N HIS A 123 2.30 -0.64 -10.62
CA HIS A 123 3.61 -1.19 -10.32
C HIS A 123 4.44 -0.33 -9.37
N LEU A 124 4.34 1.00 -9.44
CA LEU A 124 4.99 1.90 -8.48
C LEU A 124 4.36 1.76 -7.08
N ALA A 125 3.03 1.76 -6.98
CA ALA A 125 2.32 1.52 -5.71
C ALA A 125 2.73 0.17 -5.08
N ARG A 126 2.87 -0.87 -5.91
CA ARG A 126 3.36 -2.19 -5.47
C ARG A 126 4.76 -2.12 -4.85
N THR A 127 5.72 -1.44 -5.48
CA THR A 127 7.09 -1.37 -4.95
C THR A 127 7.18 -0.53 -3.68
N ILE A 128 6.36 0.52 -3.57
CA ILE A 128 6.22 1.34 -2.34
C ILE A 128 5.58 0.51 -1.22
N THR A 129 4.54 -0.27 -1.52
CA THR A 129 3.92 -1.19 -0.54
C THR A 129 4.95 -2.19 0.00
N ARG A 130 5.80 -2.77 -0.86
CA ARG A 130 6.90 -3.64 -0.41
C ARG A 130 7.92 -2.89 0.45
N ARG A 131 8.12 -1.59 0.22
CA ARG A 131 8.98 -0.76 1.08
C ARG A 131 8.33 -0.55 2.44
N ALA A 132 7.04 -0.23 2.49
CA ALA A 132 6.27 -0.14 3.73
C ALA A 132 6.36 -1.44 4.54
N GLU A 133 6.16 -2.59 3.89
CA GLU A 133 6.30 -3.91 4.49
C GLU A 133 7.67 -4.09 5.18
N ARG A 134 8.77 -3.74 4.48
CA ARG A 134 10.12 -3.82 5.07
C ARG A 134 10.29 -2.88 6.28
N ARG A 135 9.72 -1.67 6.24
CA ARG A 135 9.74 -0.73 7.36
C ARG A 135 8.99 -1.28 8.57
N VAL A 136 7.81 -1.86 8.35
CA VAL A 136 7.04 -2.55 9.40
C VAL A 136 7.81 -3.72 9.98
N TRP A 137 8.43 -4.57 9.16
CA TRP A 137 9.27 -5.66 9.67
C TRP A 137 10.44 -5.17 10.51
N MET A 138 11.09 -4.06 10.15
CA MET A 138 12.14 -3.48 10.99
C MET A 138 11.59 -2.99 12.32
N LEU A 139 10.41 -2.36 12.34
CA LEU A 139 9.75 -1.96 13.57
C LEU A 139 9.44 -3.16 14.48
N THR A 140 8.96 -4.28 13.91
CA THR A 140 8.62 -5.49 14.70
C THR A 140 9.81 -6.10 15.47
N ARG A 141 11.06 -5.75 15.08
CA ARG A 141 12.27 -6.22 15.76
C ARG A 141 12.58 -5.45 17.05
N ILE A 142 12.02 -4.25 17.20
CA ILE A 142 12.34 -3.35 18.31
C ILE A 142 11.10 -2.92 19.10
N ASP A 143 9.90 -3.17 18.58
CA ASP A 143 8.65 -2.73 19.19
C ASP A 143 7.49 -3.70 18.84
N ALA A 144 6.46 -3.69 19.67
CA ALA A 144 5.27 -4.52 19.48
C ALA A 144 4.43 -4.00 18.31
N VAL A 145 4.14 -4.90 17.38
CA VAL A 145 3.27 -4.69 16.21
C VAL A 145 2.43 -5.94 16.00
N SER A 146 1.15 -5.78 15.68
CA SER A 146 0.28 -6.91 15.33
C SER A 146 0.87 -7.67 14.14
N PRO A 147 0.88 -9.02 14.16
CA PRO A 147 1.36 -9.81 13.03
C PRO A 147 0.48 -9.64 11.79
N GLU A 148 -0.75 -9.14 11.93
CA GLU A 148 -1.68 -8.92 10.82
C GLU A 148 -1.26 -7.74 9.93
N VAL A 149 -0.57 -6.73 10.46
CA VAL A 149 -0.09 -5.56 9.70
C VAL A 149 0.90 -5.94 8.59
N PRO A 150 2.06 -6.58 8.88
CA PRO A 150 2.99 -6.98 7.83
C PRO A 150 2.40 -8.04 6.89
N ARG A 151 1.51 -8.90 7.40
CA ARG A 151 0.78 -9.89 6.59
C ARG A 151 -0.11 -9.22 5.54
N TYR A 152 -0.87 -8.22 5.95
CA TYR A 152 -1.71 -7.44 5.04
C TYR A 152 -0.88 -6.75 3.96
N LEU A 153 0.20 -6.05 4.32
CA LEU A 153 1.06 -5.37 3.35
C LEU A 153 1.73 -6.33 2.35
N ASN A 154 2.12 -7.52 2.82
CA ASN A 154 2.68 -8.55 1.96
C ASN A 154 1.67 -8.97 0.88
N ARG A 155 0.45 -9.33 1.29
CA ARG A 155 -0.64 -9.71 0.37
C ARG A 155 -1.09 -8.57 -0.52
N LEU A 156 -1.12 -7.34 -0.01
CA LEU A 156 -1.43 -6.17 -0.82
C LEU A 156 -0.43 -5.98 -1.96
N SER A 157 0.86 -6.26 -1.74
CA SER A 157 1.84 -6.18 -2.82
C SER A 157 1.61 -7.22 -3.92
N ASP A 158 1.09 -8.39 -3.58
CA ASP A 158 0.71 -9.42 -4.56
C ASP A 158 -0.57 -9.01 -5.31
N LEU A 159 -1.57 -8.47 -4.61
CA LEU A 159 -2.76 -7.91 -5.24
C LEU A 159 -2.39 -6.82 -6.25
N LEU A 160 -1.55 -5.86 -5.87
CA LEU A 160 -1.14 -4.78 -6.78
C LEU A 160 -0.35 -5.31 -7.99
N PHE A 161 0.32 -6.46 -7.88
CA PHE A 161 0.93 -7.13 -9.03
C PHE A 161 -0.13 -7.70 -9.98
N VAL A 162 -1.13 -8.42 -9.44
CA VAL A 162 -2.25 -8.97 -10.22
C VAL A 162 -3.04 -7.85 -10.90
N LEU A 163 -3.38 -6.80 -10.17
CA LEU A 163 -4.09 -5.64 -10.71
C LEU A 163 -3.29 -4.93 -11.81
N ALA A 164 -1.96 -4.80 -11.67
CA ALA A 164 -1.13 -4.24 -12.72
C ALA A 164 -1.22 -5.06 -14.02
N ARG A 165 -1.31 -6.39 -13.94
CA ARG A 165 -1.50 -7.25 -15.13
C ARG A 165 -2.88 -7.05 -15.76
N VAL A 166 -3.93 -6.97 -14.95
CA VAL A 166 -5.29 -6.69 -15.43
C VAL A 166 -5.34 -5.33 -16.13
N LEU A 167 -4.73 -4.31 -15.53
CA LEU A 167 -4.63 -2.97 -16.09
C LEU A 167 -3.84 -2.96 -17.40
N ALA A 168 -2.73 -3.70 -17.51
CA ALA A 168 -1.94 -3.77 -18.73
C ALA A 168 -2.76 -4.31 -19.91
N ARG A 169 -3.56 -5.34 -19.65
CA ARG A 169 -4.44 -5.94 -20.65
C ARG A 169 -5.63 -5.04 -20.97
N HIS A 170 -6.16 -4.32 -19.99
CA HIS A 170 -7.21 -3.33 -20.19
C HIS A 170 -6.73 -2.13 -21.03
N GLU A 171 -5.52 -1.61 -20.76
CA GLU A 171 -4.97 -0.45 -21.44
C GLU A 171 -4.44 -0.78 -22.84
N ASN A 172 -3.74 -1.91 -22.99
CA ASN A 172 -2.94 -2.23 -24.19
C ASN A 172 -3.11 -3.67 -24.73
N GLY A 173 -4.02 -4.46 -24.17
CA GLY A 173 -4.30 -5.85 -24.61
C GLY A 173 -3.30 -6.91 -24.10
N SER A 174 -2.11 -6.53 -23.64
CA SER A 174 -1.09 -7.47 -23.12
C SER A 174 -0.08 -6.79 -22.20
N GLU A 175 0.54 -7.57 -21.31
CA GLU A 175 1.71 -7.15 -20.52
C GLU A 175 2.96 -6.98 -21.41
N VAL A 176 3.84 -6.05 -21.03
CA VAL A 176 5.16 -5.91 -21.66
C VAL A 176 6.11 -6.95 -21.05
N LEU A 177 6.48 -7.96 -21.84
CA LEU A 177 7.36 -9.02 -21.37
C LEU A 177 8.83 -8.60 -21.41
N TRP A 178 9.60 -9.04 -20.41
CA TRP A 178 11.06 -8.95 -20.44
C TRP A 178 11.63 -9.85 -21.53
N GLN A 179 12.59 -9.34 -22.30
CA GLN A 179 13.21 -10.05 -23.41
C GLN A 179 14.58 -10.60 -22.97
N ARG A 180 14.61 -11.89 -22.61
CA ARG A 180 15.80 -12.58 -22.10
C ARG A 180 17.00 -12.53 -23.06
N GLU A 181 16.75 -12.56 -24.37
CA GLU A 181 17.77 -12.64 -25.43
C GLU A 181 18.37 -11.28 -25.82
N ARG A 182 18.05 -10.19 -25.11
CA ARG A 182 18.68 -8.88 -25.32
C ARG A 182 20.07 -8.74 -24.66
N GLY A 183 20.67 -9.86 -24.23
CA GLY A 183 21.99 -9.92 -23.59
C GLY A 183 22.81 -11.08 -24.12
#